data_AF-A0A945ZQ77-F1
#
_entry.id   AF-A0A945ZQ77-F1
#
_cell.length_a   1.000
_cell.length_b   1.000
_cell.length_c   1.000
_cell.angle_alpha   90.00
_cell.angle_beta   90.00
_cell.angle_gamma   90.00
#
_symmetry.space_group_name_H-M   'P 1'
#
loop_
_entity.id
_entity.type
_entity.pdbx_description
1 polymer ?
#
loop_
_entity_poly.entity_id
_entity_poly.type
_entity_poly.pdbx_seq_one_letter_code
_entity_poly.pdbx_strand_id
1 'polypeptide(L)' 'IVVFPNDPSNPYWGASCEVPGCVYPEALNYNEAATKDDFSCYFTENPCPSGLNFDGITGTQDLLMFLVEFGLSCN' A
#
# COMPACT_ATOMS: atom_id res chain seq x y z
N ILE A 1 -4.19 -16.11 -37.15
CA ILE A 1 -3.19 -15.21 -36.54
C ILE A 1 -2.61 -15.96 -35.36
N VAL A 2 -1.31 -16.23 -35.36
CA VAL A 2 -0.66 -16.89 -34.22
C VAL A 2 -0.22 -15.78 -33.26
N VAL A 3 -0.80 -15.77 -32.07
CA VAL A 3 -0.40 -14.82 -31.02
C VAL A 3 0.70 -15.51 -30.22
N PHE A 4 1.93 -15.03 -30.35
CA PHE A 4 3.05 -15.58 -29.58
C PHE A 4 3.03 -15.00 -28.16
N PRO A 5 3.18 -15.84 -27.12
CA PRO A 5 3.45 -15.36 -25.78
C PRO A 5 4.75 -14.57 -25.85
N ASN A 6 4.69 -13.35 -25.35
CA ASN A 6 5.80 -12.41 -25.24
C ASN A 6 6.21 -11.56 -26.46
N ASP A 7 5.29 -11.33 -27.40
CA ASP A 7 5.50 -10.40 -28.51
C ASP A 7 5.05 -8.97 -28.14
N PRO A 8 5.92 -7.94 -28.15
CA PRO A 8 5.56 -6.55 -27.84
C PRO A 8 4.59 -5.90 -28.85
N SER A 9 4.32 -6.53 -29.99
CA SER A 9 3.28 -6.13 -30.95
C SER A 9 1.91 -6.78 -30.67
N ASN A 10 1.82 -7.70 -29.70
CA ASN A 10 0.56 -8.27 -29.25
C ASN A 10 -0.24 -7.22 -28.45
N PRO A 11 -1.50 -6.91 -28.81
CA PRO A 11 -2.35 -6.01 -28.01
C PRO A 11 -2.64 -6.55 -26.60
N TYR A 12 -2.36 -7.83 -26.35
CA TYR A 12 -2.42 -8.50 -25.05
C TYR A 12 -1.03 -8.68 -24.40
N TRP A 13 0.03 -8.04 -24.90
CA TRP A 13 1.33 -7.97 -24.24
C TRP A 13 1.19 -7.21 -22.92
N GLY A 14 1.24 -7.94 -21.80
CA GLY A 14 0.90 -7.40 -20.48
C GLY A 14 -0.55 -7.62 -20.05
N ALA A 15 -1.34 -8.40 -20.80
CA ALA A 15 -2.52 -9.09 -20.26
C ALA A 15 -2.07 -10.23 -19.35
N SER A 16 -1.29 -9.88 -18.33
CA SER A 16 -1.15 -10.64 -17.11
C SER A 16 -2.58 -10.92 -16.62
N CYS A 17 -2.83 -12.08 -16.02
CA CYS A 17 -4.09 -12.33 -15.30
C CYS A 17 -4.13 -11.48 -14.02
N GLU A 18 -3.89 -10.17 -14.18
CA GLU A 18 -3.85 -9.18 -13.13
C GLU A 18 -5.28 -8.76 -12.86
N VAL A 19 -5.78 -9.16 -11.70
CA VAL A 19 -7.03 -8.66 -11.17
C VAL A 19 -6.69 -7.41 -10.36
N PRO A 20 -7.02 -6.19 -10.83
CA PRO A 20 -6.80 -4.97 -10.07
C PRO A 20 -7.73 -4.93 -8.86
N GLY A 21 -7.20 -4.50 -7.73
CA GLY A 21 -7.94 -4.30 -6.50
C GLY A 21 -7.01 -4.22 -5.30
N CYS A 22 -7.57 -4.02 -4.11
CA CYS A 22 -6.74 -3.97 -2.92
C CYS A 22 -6.16 -5.34 -2.54
N VAL A 23 -4.84 -5.45 -2.52
CA VAL A 23 -4.11 -6.70 -2.23
C VAL A 23 -3.72 -6.87 -0.76
N TYR A 24 -3.92 -5.84 0.08
CA TYR A 24 -3.52 -5.87 1.50
C TYR A 24 -4.65 -6.41 2.38
N PRO A 25 -4.49 -7.56 3.07
CA PRO A 25 -5.50 -8.15 3.94
C PRO A 25 -5.98 -7.25 5.08
N GLU A 26 -5.19 -6.24 5.45
CA GLU A 26 -5.49 -5.28 6.52
C GLU A 26 -6.42 -4.15 6.05
N ALA A 27 -6.66 -4.03 4.74
CA ALA A 27 -7.57 -3.04 4.18
C ALA A 27 -9.03 -3.48 4.33
N LEU A 28 -9.91 -2.52 4.59
CA LEU A 28 -11.35 -2.73 4.70
C LEU A 28 -12.00 -3.13 3.37
N ASN A 29 -11.34 -2.85 2.25
CA ASN A 29 -11.71 -3.30 0.90
C ASN A 29 -10.75 -4.33 0.31
N TYR A 30 -10.09 -5.13 1.16
CA TYR A 30 -9.30 -6.27 0.69
C TYR A 30 -10.10 -7.16 -0.27
N ASN A 31 -9.47 -7.52 -1.40
CA ASN A 31 -10.04 -8.44 -2.38
C ASN A 31 -9.08 -9.63 -2.58
N GLU A 32 -9.49 -10.82 -2.16
CA GLU A 32 -8.69 -12.05 -2.29
C GLU A 32 -8.40 -12.46 -3.74
N ALA A 33 -9.24 -12.02 -4.68
CA ALA A 33 -9.02 -12.25 -6.10
C ALA A 33 -8.06 -11.25 -6.71
N ALA A 34 -7.76 -10.12 -6.04
CA ALA A 34 -6.85 -9.12 -6.55
C ALA A 34 -5.41 -9.62 -6.55
N THR A 35 -4.77 -9.54 -7.70
CA THR A 35 -3.36 -9.94 -7.88
C THR A 35 -2.46 -8.74 -8.19
N LYS A 36 -3.04 -7.53 -8.25
CA LYS A 36 -2.33 -6.26 -8.43
C LYS A 36 -3.04 -5.11 -7.71
N ASP A 37 -2.26 -4.34 -6.96
CA ASP A 37 -2.73 -3.14 -6.29
C ASP A 37 -3.17 -2.07 -7.31
N ASP A 38 -4.37 -1.55 -7.12
CA ASP A 38 -4.95 -0.45 -7.91
C ASP A 38 -4.96 0.88 -7.14
N PHE A 39 -4.32 0.91 -5.96
CA PHE A 39 -4.29 2.05 -5.04
C PHE A 39 -5.66 2.45 -4.50
N SER A 40 -6.65 1.55 -4.54
CA SER A 40 -7.98 1.78 -3.94
C SER A 40 -8.06 1.43 -2.45
N CYS A 41 -7.01 0.82 -1.89
CA CYS A 41 -6.99 0.33 -0.50
C CYS A 41 -7.31 1.42 0.53
N TYR A 42 -8.23 1.13 1.45
CA TYR A 42 -8.47 1.95 2.63
C TYR A 42 -8.47 1.06 3.87
N PHE A 43 -7.74 1.47 4.89
CA PHE A 43 -7.53 0.70 6.12
C PHE A 43 -8.46 1.19 7.22
N THR A 44 -8.69 0.37 8.25
CA THR A 44 -9.29 0.90 9.48
C THR A 44 -8.34 1.96 10.02
N GLU A 45 -8.86 3.14 10.24
CA GLU A 45 -8.12 4.27 10.78
C GLU A 45 -7.47 3.80 12.11
N ASN A 46 -6.14 3.66 12.15
CA ASN A 46 -5.46 4.45 13.15
C ASN A 46 -5.67 5.88 12.65
N PRO A 47 -6.56 6.70 13.26
CA PRO A 47 -6.95 7.99 12.72
C PRO A 47 -5.75 8.93 12.50
N CYS A 48 -4.62 8.59 13.12
CA CYS A 48 -3.37 9.31 13.02
C CYS A 48 -2.22 8.29 12.85
N PRO A 49 -1.89 7.85 11.62
CA PRO A 49 -0.74 6.97 11.37
C PRO A 49 0.59 7.59 11.82
N SER A 50 0.64 8.92 11.90
CA SER A 50 1.75 9.73 12.40
C SER A 50 1.61 10.11 13.88
N GLY A 51 0.60 9.60 14.59
CA GLY A 51 0.48 9.72 16.05
C GLY A 51 1.40 8.73 16.73
N LEU A 52 2.59 9.18 17.13
CA LEU A 52 3.67 8.34 17.67
C LEU A 52 3.57 8.18 19.21
N ASN A 53 2.71 8.94 19.91
CA ASN A 53 2.42 8.78 21.35
C ASN A 53 1.10 8.04 21.61
N PHE A 54 0.35 7.66 20.57
CA PHE A 54 -0.96 6.99 20.67
C PHE A 54 -2.01 7.78 21.48
N ASP A 55 -1.96 9.12 21.49
CA ASP A 55 -2.98 9.97 22.12
C ASP A 55 -4.22 10.20 21.24
N GLY A 56 -4.24 9.64 20.03
CA GLY A 56 -5.33 9.74 19.07
C GLY A 56 -5.32 11.04 18.25
N ILE A 57 -4.24 11.84 18.29
CA ILE A 57 -4.02 13.01 17.44
C ILE A 57 -2.65 12.94 16.74
N THR A 58 -2.45 13.77 15.71
CA THR A 58 -1.13 14.13 15.17
C THR A 58 -0.83 15.56 15.57
N GLY A 59 0.02 15.76 16.58
CA GLY A 59 0.38 17.05 17.15
C GLY A 59 1.89 17.34 17.14
N THR A 60 2.27 18.48 17.73
CA THR A 60 3.69 18.84 17.90
C THR A 60 4.42 17.83 18.77
N GLN A 61 3.73 17.15 19.67
CA GLN A 61 4.31 16.09 20.49
C GLN A 61 4.79 14.91 19.63
N ASP A 62 4.02 14.52 18.61
CA ASP A 62 4.38 13.47 17.65
C ASP A 62 5.58 13.84 16.80
N LEU A 63 5.59 15.08 16.30
CA LEU A 63 6.76 15.61 15.60
C LEU A 63 7.99 15.65 16.52
N LEU A 64 7.82 16.03 17.79
CA LEU A 64 8.91 16.05 18.76
C LEU A 64 9.42 14.63 19.06
N MET A 65 8.56 13.63 19.18
CA MET A 65 8.99 12.24 19.33
C MET A 65 9.72 11.73 18.10
N PHE A 66 9.23 12.05 16.89
CA PHE A 66 9.95 11.74 15.66
C PHE A 66 11.36 12.34 15.66
N LEU A 67 11.50 13.61 16.06
CA LEU A 67 12.79 14.30 16.09
C LEU A 67 13.71 13.81 17.22
N VAL A 68 13.17 13.26 18.31
CA VAL A 68 13.96 12.61 19.36
C VAL A 68 14.59 11.31 18.85
N GLU A 69 13.85 10.56 18.04
CA GLU A 69 14.30 9.27 17.50
C GLU A 69 15.04 9.41 16.16
N PHE A 70 14.93 10.57 15.50
CA PHE A 70 15.56 10.83 14.22
C PHE A 70 17.08 10.71 14.31
N GLY A 71 17.62 9.67 13.67
CA GLY A 71 19.05 9.40 13.64
C GLY A 71 19.57 8.54 14.79
N LEU A 72 18.70 8.02 15.66
CA LEU A 72 19.08 6.94 16.56
C LEU A 72 19.34 5.66 15.75
N SER A 73 20.38 4.92 16.13
CA SER A 73 20.65 3.60 15.56
C SER A 73 19.77 2.57 16.26
N CYS A 74 18.95 1.84 15.49
CA CYS A 74 18.31 0.63 15.97
C CYS A 74 19.37 -0.47 16.12
N ASN A 75 19.65 -0.92 17.35
CA ASN A 75 20.44 -2.12 17.62
C ASN A 75 19.56 -3.37 17.64
#